data_AF-A0A9C7UKI4-F1
#
_entry.id   AF-A0A9C7UKI4-F1
#
_cell.length_a   1.000
_cell.length_b   1.000
_cell.length_c   1.000
_cell.angle_alpha   90.00
_cell.angle_beta   90.00
_cell.angle_gamma   90.00
#
_symmetry.space_group_name_H-M   'P 1'
#
loop_
_entity.id
_entity.type
_entity.pdbx_description
1 polymer ?
#
loop_
_entity_poly.entity_id
_entity_poly.type
_entity_poly.pdbx_seq_one_letter_code
_entity_poly.pdbx_strand_id
1 'polypeptide(L)'
;MSQGLRGEHMTDRLSNQRAMFDIPEDIVYLNCASQGPLLQISCRAGQESVMRKAQPWDAQNRDVRREIERCRSAYGVLIGSEANNIALVHSTS
;
A
#
# COMPACT_ATOMS: atom_id res chain seq x y z
N MET A 1 -11.97 -39.73 -22.36
CA MET A 1 -12.22 -38.53 -23.20
C MET A 1 -12.77 -37.43 -22.31
N SER A 2 -12.04 -36.32 -22.22
CA SER A 2 -12.41 -34.95 -21.81
C SER A 2 -11.08 -34.35 -21.33
N GLN A 3 -10.22 -33.83 -22.21
CA GLN A 3 -10.30 -32.43 -22.69
C GLN A 3 -10.71 -31.51 -21.53
N GLY A 4 -9.93 -30.58 -21.04
CA GLY A 4 -8.68 -29.97 -21.47
C GLY A 4 -8.69 -28.62 -20.77
N LEU A 5 -7.98 -28.49 -19.65
CA LEU A 5 -7.76 -27.19 -19.00
C LEU A 5 -6.68 -26.45 -19.80
N ARG A 6 -7.08 -26.01 -21.00
CA ARG A 6 -6.33 -25.05 -21.83
C ARG A 6 -6.18 -23.76 -21.02
N GLY A 7 -5.01 -23.16 -21.14
CA GLY A 7 -4.60 -21.99 -20.37
C GLY A 7 -5.37 -20.73 -20.74
N GLU A 8 -6.16 -20.23 -19.79
CA GLU A 8 -6.89 -18.95 -19.87
C GLU A 8 -6.52 -18.00 -18.71
N HIS A 9 -5.30 -18.11 -18.12
CA HIS A 9 -4.84 -17.21 -17.06
C HIS A 9 -3.52 -16.47 -17.35
N MET A 10 -3.06 -16.45 -18.61
CA MET A 10 -1.81 -15.76 -19.00
C MET A 10 -2.01 -14.25 -19.29
N THR A 11 -3.22 -13.71 -19.14
CA THR A 11 -3.58 -12.43 -19.79
C THR A 11 -3.61 -11.20 -18.88
N ASP A 12 -3.45 -11.30 -17.57
CA ASP A 12 -3.46 -10.09 -16.72
C ASP A 12 -2.03 -9.67 -16.34
N ARG A 13 -1.23 -9.33 -17.35
CA ARG A 13 0.06 -8.69 -17.12
C ARG A 13 -0.18 -7.27 -16.62
N LEU A 14 0.30 -6.99 -15.41
CA LEU A 14 0.28 -5.64 -14.85
C LEU A 14 0.99 -4.68 -15.83
N SER A 15 0.31 -3.58 -16.18
CA SER A 15 0.91 -2.52 -16.99
C SER A 15 2.08 -1.87 -16.25
N ASN A 16 2.94 -1.15 -16.97
CA ASN A 16 4.08 -0.48 -16.35
C ASN A 16 3.60 0.53 -15.28
N GLN A 17 4.00 0.30 -14.03
CA GLN A 17 3.63 1.15 -12.88
C GLN A 17 4.70 2.20 -12.51
N ARG A 18 5.77 2.36 -13.31
CA ARG A 18 6.91 3.26 -13.03
C ARG A 18 6.46 4.68 -12.68
N ALA A 19 5.44 5.19 -13.38
CA ALA A 19 4.90 6.53 -13.18
C ALA A 19 4.28 6.76 -11.78
N MET A 20 3.99 5.70 -11.02
CA MET A 20 3.50 5.83 -9.63
C MET A 20 4.62 6.09 -8.62
N PHE A 21 5.89 5.96 -9.04
CA PHE A 21 7.07 6.13 -8.22
C PHE A 21 7.93 7.28 -8.76
N ASP A 22 8.69 7.90 -7.87
CA ASP A 22 9.64 8.95 -8.24
C ASP A 22 11.02 8.36 -8.51
N ILE A 23 11.16 7.64 -9.63
CA ILE A 23 12.43 7.04 -10.07
C ILE A 23 12.95 7.83 -11.29
N PRO A 24 14.15 8.44 -11.24
CA PRO A 24 14.74 9.13 -12.40
C PRO A 24 14.89 8.19 -13.61
N GLU A 25 14.67 8.68 -14.82
CA GLU A 25 14.57 7.86 -16.05
C GLU A 25 15.82 7.02 -16.33
N ASP A 26 16.99 7.53 -15.96
CA ASP A 26 18.30 6.92 -16.14
C ASP A 26 18.72 5.97 -15.01
N ILE A 27 17.85 5.75 -14.01
CA ILE A 27 18.13 4.90 -12.85
C ILE A 27 17.41 3.56 -12.95
N VAL A 28 18.18 2.47 -12.83
CA VAL A 28 17.70 1.10 -12.65
C VAL A 28 17.87 0.71 -11.18
N TYR A 29 16.78 0.75 -10.41
CA TYR A 29 16.80 0.47 -8.98
C TYR A 29 16.48 -1.00 -8.68
N LEU A 30 17.47 -1.77 -8.23
CA LEU A 30 17.35 -3.22 -7.96
C LEU A 30 17.46 -3.61 -6.48
N ASN A 31 17.39 -2.64 -5.55
CA ASN A 31 17.56 -2.87 -4.11
C ASN A 31 16.24 -2.89 -3.31
N CYS A 32 15.10 -3.19 -3.96
CA CYS A 32 13.77 -3.12 -3.35
C CYS A 32 13.58 -4.02 -2.12
N ALA A 33 14.32 -5.13 -2.02
CA ALA A 33 14.27 -6.03 -0.87
C ALA A 33 14.84 -5.40 0.41
N SER A 34 15.82 -4.50 0.28
CA SER A 34 16.36 -3.73 1.40
C SER A 34 15.52 -2.48 1.65
N GLN A 35 15.17 -1.74 0.60
CA GLN A 35 14.35 -0.53 0.70
C GLN A 35 13.62 -0.29 -0.62
N GLY A 36 12.30 -0.44 -0.64
CA GLY A 36 11.51 -0.10 -1.82
C GLY A 36 11.31 1.41 -1.96
N PRO A 37 11.23 1.95 -3.20
CA PRO A 37 10.73 3.30 -3.41
C PRO A 37 9.26 3.38 -2.94
N LEU A 38 8.88 4.52 -2.35
CA LEU A 38 7.49 4.76 -1.98
C LEU A 38 6.68 5.18 -3.20
N LEU A 39 5.41 4.78 -3.24
CA LEU A 39 4.44 5.38 -4.16
C LEU A 39 4.33 6.88 -3.86
N GLN A 40 4.19 7.70 -4.90
CA GLN A 40 4.01 9.15 -4.76
C GLN A 40 2.81 9.50 -3.87
N ILE A 41 1.71 8.73 -3.99
CA ILE A 41 0.52 8.92 -3.14
C ILE A 41 0.80 8.64 -1.67
N SER A 42 1.64 7.64 -1.36
CA SER A 42 2.05 7.32 0.01
C SER A 42 2.93 8.43 0.59
N CYS A 43 3.84 9.00 -0.22
CA CYS A 43 4.66 10.15 0.18
C CYS A 43 3.79 11.36 0.56
N ARG A 44 2.82 11.72 -0.30
CA ARG A 44 1.88 12.82 -0.03
C ARG A 44 1.06 12.58 1.24
N ALA A 45 0.51 11.39 1.42
CA ALA A 45 -0.24 11.05 2.63
C ALA A 45 0.62 11.16 3.90
N GLY A 46 1.90 10.79 3.84
CA GLY A 46 2.86 10.97 4.92
C GLY A 46 3.08 12.44 5.28
N GLN A 47 3.30 13.28 4.26
CA GLN A 47 3.45 14.73 4.45
C GLN A 47 2.22 15.37 5.09
N GLU A 48 1.02 15.06 4.58
CA GLU A 48 -0.25 15.51 5.16
C GLU A 48 -0.39 15.07 6.63
N SER A 49 0.04 13.85 6.95
CA SER A 49 -0.02 13.32 8.32
C SER A 49 0.92 14.07 9.27
N VAL A 50 2.11 14.47 8.81
CA VAL A 50 3.03 15.32 9.59
C VAL A 50 2.38 16.67 9.89
N MET A 51 1.75 17.29 8.89
CA MET A 51 1.06 18.58 9.08
C MET A 51 -0.12 18.48 10.04
N ARG A 52 -0.91 17.40 9.96
CA ARG A 52 -1.97 17.11 10.93
C ARG A 52 -1.41 16.93 12.34
N LYS A 53 -0.33 16.16 12.49
CA LYS A 53 0.33 15.91 13.79
C LYS A 53 0.89 17.20 14.40
N ALA A 54 1.26 18.19 13.60
CA ALA A 54 1.73 19.48 14.10
C ALA A 54 0.63 20.31 14.82
N GLN A 55 -0.64 19.97 14.64
CA GLN A 55 -1.79 20.63 15.27
C GLN A 55 -2.68 19.62 16.02
N PRO A 56 -2.18 18.96 17.08
CA PRO A 56 -2.91 17.88 17.76
C PRO A 56 -4.20 18.33 18.45
N TRP A 57 -4.40 19.65 18.65
CA TRP A 57 -5.61 20.23 19.26
C TRP A 57 -6.79 20.38 18.29
N ASP A 58 -6.58 20.26 16.97
CA ASP A 58 -7.67 20.35 15.99
C ASP A 58 -8.33 18.98 15.77
N ALA A 59 -9.43 18.74 16.48
CA ALA A 59 -10.17 17.48 16.42
C ALA A 59 -10.90 17.27 15.07
N GLN A 60 -11.19 18.32 14.30
CA GLN A 60 -11.86 18.21 13.00
C GLN A 60 -10.92 17.64 11.92
N ASN A 61 -9.61 17.68 12.18
CA ASN A 61 -8.58 17.24 11.25
C ASN A 61 -8.17 15.76 11.44
N ARG A 62 -8.96 14.98 12.20
CA ARG A 62 -8.64 13.57 12.47
C ARG A 62 -9.89 12.68 12.50
N ASP A 63 -9.90 11.66 11.66
CA ASP A 63 -10.78 10.48 11.82
C ASP A 63 -9.92 9.21 11.87
N VAL A 64 -9.05 9.16 12.89
CA VAL A 64 -8.05 8.11 13.07
C VAL A 64 -8.70 6.73 13.17
N ARG A 65 -9.89 6.64 13.78
CA ARG A 65 -10.60 5.35 13.89
C ARG A 65 -10.98 4.83 12.51
N ARG A 66 -11.60 5.65 11.67
CA ARG A 66 -11.97 5.24 10.31
C ARG A 66 -10.75 4.89 9.46
N GLU A 67 -9.67 5.64 9.59
CA GLU A 67 -8.40 5.35 8.90
C GLU A 67 -7.82 3.98 9.31
N ILE A 68 -7.82 3.67 10.62
CA ILE A 68 -7.38 2.39 11.17
C ILE A 68 -8.22 1.24 10.61
N GLU A 69 -9.55 1.32 10.68
CA GLU A 69 -10.43 0.24 10.22
C GLU A 69 -10.35 0.01 8.71
N ARG A 70 -10.16 1.09 7.93
CA ARG A 70 -9.91 0.98 6.49
C ARG A 70 -8.61 0.24 6.21
N CYS A 71 -7.54 0.56 6.95
CA CYS A 71 -6.23 -0.09 6.80
C CYS A 71 -6.31 -1.59 7.14
N ARG A 72 -6.90 -1.93 8.28
CA ARG A 72 -7.11 -3.31 8.73
C ARG A 72 -7.91 -4.12 7.70
N SER A 73 -8.99 -3.55 7.16
CA SER A 73 -9.83 -4.21 6.16
C SER A 73 -9.10 -4.44 4.84
N ALA A 74 -8.41 -3.41 4.33
CA ALA A 74 -7.66 -3.52 3.07
C ALA A 74 -6.52 -4.55 3.17
N TYR A 75 -5.79 -4.57 4.29
CA TYR A 75 -4.73 -5.54 4.51
C TYR A 75 -5.29 -6.95 4.71
N GLY A 76 -6.42 -7.10 5.39
CA GLY A 76 -7.14 -8.36 5.49
C GLY A 76 -7.43 -8.97 4.12
N VAL A 77 -7.98 -8.19 3.18
CA VAL A 77 -8.20 -8.65 1.79
C VAL A 77 -6.90 -9.10 1.12
N LEU A 78 -5.82 -8.34 1.30
CA LEU A 78 -4.51 -8.65 0.70
C LEU A 78 -3.96 -10.02 1.13
N ILE A 79 -4.14 -10.40 2.40
CA ILE A 79 -3.59 -11.65 2.95
C ILE A 79 -4.63 -12.77 3.13
N GLY A 80 -5.88 -12.54 2.71
CA GLY A 80 -6.98 -13.51 2.90
C GLY A 80 -7.42 -13.68 4.37
N SER A 81 -7.49 -12.58 5.12
CA SER A 81 -7.88 -12.55 6.53
C SER A 81 -8.98 -11.51 6.83
N GLU A 82 -9.63 -11.64 7.97
CA GLU A 82 -10.59 -10.64 8.46
C GLU A 82 -9.88 -9.45 9.12
N ALA A 83 -10.50 -8.28 9.05
CA ALA A 83 -9.97 -7.05 9.66
C ALA A 83 -9.69 -7.22 11.16
N ASN A 84 -10.49 -8.01 11.89
CA ASN A 84 -10.35 -8.26 13.33
C ASN A 84 -9.03 -8.98 13.68
N ASN A 85 -8.42 -9.69 12.73
CA ASN A 85 -7.16 -10.40 12.91
C ASN A 85 -5.90 -9.55 12.60
N ILE A 86 -6.07 -8.27 12.22
CA ILE A 86 -4.96 -7.40 11.81
C ILE A 86 -4.62 -6.40 12.91
N ALA A 87 -3.46 -6.52 13.57
CA ALA A 87 -2.97 -5.50 14.49
C ALA A 87 -2.10 -4.46 13.75
N LEU A 88 -2.27 -3.17 14.06
CA LEU A 88 -1.35 -2.12 13.63
C LEU A 88 -0.30 -1.89 14.71
N VAL A 89 0.97 -2.09 14.37
CA VAL A 89 2.13 -1.89 15.25
C VAL A 89 3.14 -0.94 14.58
N HIS A 90 4.08 -0.39 15.35
CA HIS A 90 5.02 0.61 14.84
C HIS A 90 6.03 0.04 13.84
N SER A 91 6.52 -1.17 14.08
CA SER A 91 7.62 -1.79 13.34
C SER A 91 7.54 -3.32 13.46
N THR A 92 8.29 -4.02 12.61
CA THR A 92 8.45 -5.49 12.63
C THR A 92 9.32 -5.99 13.78
N SER A 93 10.10 -5.10 14.40
CA SER A 93 11.04 -5.38 15.49
C SER A 93 10.87 -4.38 16.62
#